data_AF-A0AAD9NEW0-F1
#
_entry.id   AF-A0AAD9NEW0-F1
#
_cell.length_a   1.000
_cell.length_b   1.000
_cell.length_c   1.000
_cell.angle_alpha   90.00
_cell.angle_beta   90.00
_cell.angle_gamma   90.00
#
_symmetry.space_group_name_H-M   'P 1'
#
loop_
_entity.id
_entity.type
_entity.pdbx_description
1 polymer ?
#
loop_
_entity_poly.entity_id
_entity_poly.type
_entity_poly.pdbx_seq_one_letter_code
_entity_poly.pdbx_strand_id
1 'polypeptide(L)'
;MGDFNHGHIQWTSLQSTGREDQEFLNLVQDSFLSQHVLEATRGENVLDIVLSSQNEFVDNVKICEPLGCSDHNQIHFIIKVKGERNRKIRYRNNFHKGRYKDMREYLAKIDWNNTLKNKTATECWNILKSEIDCVVDKFVPLKKQGKRSKKKHLSKEAIRKIKYKQMMWKTYRHTGSEEDYSIYKEALNQATAEIRNSKRSQMAS
;
A
#
# COMPACT_ATOMS: atom_id res chain seq x y z
N MET A 1 2.10 0.98 -14.61
CA MET A 1 2.27 2.38 -14.16
C MET A 1 3.75 2.65 -14.04
N GLY A 2 4.21 3.84 -14.41
CA GLY A 2 5.61 4.22 -14.29
C GLY A 2 5.84 5.60 -14.87
N ASP A 3 7.05 6.12 -14.64
CA ASP A 3 7.58 7.31 -15.31
C ASP A 3 8.22 6.90 -16.64
N PHE A 4 7.71 7.45 -17.75
CA PHE A 4 8.21 7.14 -19.09
C PHE A 4 8.96 8.33 -19.72
N ASN A 5 8.99 9.49 -19.07
CA ASN A 5 9.68 10.69 -19.54
C ASN A 5 9.33 11.17 -20.98
N HIS A 6 8.15 10.80 -21.51
CA HIS A 6 7.64 11.29 -22.79
C HIS A 6 6.83 12.58 -22.62
N GLY A 7 7.54 13.69 -22.42
CA GLY A 7 6.96 14.99 -22.06
C GLY A 7 6.26 15.75 -23.19
N HIS A 8 6.44 15.34 -24.45
CA HIS A 8 5.86 16.01 -25.61
C HIS A 8 4.55 15.37 -26.09
N ILE A 9 4.12 14.27 -25.45
CA ILE A 9 2.84 13.62 -25.77
C ILE A 9 1.67 14.42 -25.19
N GLN A 10 0.78 14.85 -26.07
CA GLN A 10 -0.54 15.34 -25.71
C GLN A 10 -1.55 14.19 -25.68
N TRP A 11 -1.73 13.61 -24.50
CA TRP A 11 -2.61 12.44 -24.30
C TRP A 11 -4.08 12.68 -24.64
N THR A 12 -4.55 13.94 -24.64
CA THR A 12 -5.95 14.29 -24.98
C THR A 12 -6.18 14.30 -26.50
N SER A 13 -5.22 14.80 -27.27
CA SER A 13 -5.28 14.85 -28.74
C SER A 13 -4.62 13.65 -29.42
N LEU A 14 -3.92 12.81 -28.65
CA LEU A 14 -3.12 11.68 -29.14
C LEU A 14 -2.12 12.12 -30.21
N GLN A 15 -1.35 13.17 -29.90
CA GLN A 15 -0.31 13.71 -30.77
C GLN A 15 0.98 13.93 -29.99
N SER A 16 2.10 13.87 -30.69
CA SER A 16 3.39 14.27 -30.15
C SER A 16 4.21 15.06 -31.19
N THR A 17 5.03 15.99 -30.71
CA THR A 17 6.00 16.72 -31.54
C THR A 17 7.37 16.03 -31.58
N GLY A 18 7.62 15.07 -30.69
CA GLY A 18 8.88 14.32 -30.60
C GLY A 18 8.79 12.99 -31.33
N ARG A 19 9.85 12.60 -32.05
CA ARG A 19 9.90 11.31 -32.76
C ARG A 19 9.75 10.12 -31.81
N GLU A 20 10.55 10.07 -30.75
CA GLU A 20 10.53 8.99 -29.76
C GLU A 20 9.18 8.91 -29.04
N ASP A 21 8.65 10.06 -28.65
CA ASP A 21 7.33 10.19 -28.03
C ASP A 21 6.20 9.74 -28.97
N GLN A 22 6.29 10.01 -30.27
CA GLN A 22 5.33 9.54 -31.27
C GLN A 22 5.46 8.03 -31.49
N GLU A 23 6.67 7.48 -31.53
CA GLU A 23 6.91 6.03 -31.62
C GLU A 23 6.33 5.31 -30.39
N PHE A 24 6.49 5.88 -29.19
CA PHE A 24 5.88 5.35 -27.98
C PHE A 24 4.35 5.44 -27.99
N LEU A 25 3.80 6.57 -28.43
CA LEU A 25 2.34 6.73 -28.56
C LEU A 25 1.75 5.70 -29.52
N ASN A 26 2.39 5.48 -30.67
CA ASN A 26 1.99 4.45 -31.63
C ASN A 26 2.04 3.06 -30.99
N LEU A 27 3.11 2.73 -30.26
CA LEU A 27 3.22 1.44 -29.55
C LEU A 27 2.08 1.22 -28.56
N VAL A 28 1.69 2.26 -27.80
CA VAL A 28 0.57 2.19 -26.85
C VAL A 28 -0.75 1.92 -27.59
N GLN A 29 -0.97 2.60 -28.73
CA GLN A 29 -2.16 2.43 -29.56
C GLN A 29 -2.21 1.05 -30.23
N ASP A 30 -1.10 0.60 -30.83
CA ASP A 30 -0.96 -0.71 -31.48
C ASP A 30 -1.12 -1.87 -30.49
N SER A 31 -0.77 -1.64 -29.22
CA SER A 31 -0.96 -2.59 -28.12
C SER A 31 -2.39 -2.57 -27.56
N PHE A 32 -3.29 -1.75 -28.10
CA PHE A 32 -4.66 -1.54 -27.61
C PHE A 32 -4.72 -1.19 -26.11
N LEU A 33 -3.73 -0.43 -25.62
CA LEU A 33 -3.67 0.00 -24.24
C LEU A 33 -4.33 1.38 -24.07
N SER A 34 -5.14 1.52 -23.02
CA SER A 34 -5.73 2.79 -22.61
C SER A 34 -4.84 3.47 -21.58
N GLN A 35 -4.51 4.74 -21.82
CA GLN A 35 -3.83 5.61 -20.87
C GLN A 35 -4.86 6.36 -20.02
N HIS A 36 -4.64 6.45 -18.70
CA HIS A 36 -5.63 6.97 -17.75
C HIS A 36 -5.27 8.30 -17.07
N VAL A 37 -4.09 8.86 -17.32
CA VAL A 37 -3.58 10.04 -16.61
C VAL A 37 -3.65 11.26 -17.51
N LEU A 38 -4.64 12.12 -17.32
CA LEU A 38 -4.86 13.28 -18.21
C LEU A 38 -4.35 14.60 -17.64
N GLU A 39 -3.87 14.60 -16.40
CA GLU A 39 -3.37 15.79 -15.70
C GLU A 39 -1.87 15.69 -15.47
N ALA A 40 -1.18 16.84 -15.51
CA ALA A 40 0.26 16.91 -15.34
C ALA A 40 0.74 16.31 -14.00
N THR A 41 1.72 15.42 -14.10
CA THR A 41 2.35 14.71 -12.98
C THR A 41 3.67 15.33 -12.55
N ARG A 42 4.30 16.16 -13.41
CA ARG A 42 5.48 16.96 -13.08
C ARG A 42 5.44 18.28 -13.84
N GLY A 43 5.39 19.40 -13.12
CA GLY A 43 5.18 20.72 -13.75
C GLY A 43 3.90 20.72 -14.58
N GLU A 44 4.03 20.98 -15.88
CA GLU A 44 2.95 20.97 -16.87
C GLU A 44 2.86 19.67 -17.68
N ASN A 45 3.78 18.72 -17.46
CA ASN A 45 3.90 17.52 -18.28
C ASN A 45 3.27 16.28 -17.62
N VAL A 46 2.75 15.39 -18.45
CA VAL A 46 2.28 14.05 -18.05
C VAL A 46 3.39 13.03 -18.33
N LEU A 47 4.23 12.77 -17.33
CA LEU A 47 5.38 11.85 -17.44
C LEU A 47 5.08 10.48 -16.83
N ASP A 48 4.46 10.48 -15.67
CA ASP A 48 3.94 9.28 -15.03
C ASP A 48 2.59 8.87 -15.63
N ILE A 49 2.52 7.67 -16.22
CA ILE A 49 1.30 7.16 -16.86
C ILE A 49 0.82 5.84 -16.26
N VAL A 50 -0.49 5.61 -16.41
CA VAL A 50 -1.16 4.36 -16.06
C VAL A 50 -1.79 3.80 -17.32
N LEU A 51 -1.33 2.61 -17.72
CA LEU A 51 -1.84 1.87 -18.88
C LEU A 51 -2.66 0.67 -18.41
N SER A 52 -3.76 0.37 -19.10
CA SER A 52 -4.53 -0.88 -18.95
C SER A 52 -5.02 -1.40 -20.29
N SER A 53 -5.27 -2.70 -20.39
CA SER A 53 -5.86 -3.32 -21.59
C SER A 53 -7.35 -3.05 -21.77
N GLN A 54 -8.05 -2.66 -20.69
CA GLN A 54 -9.46 -2.33 -20.70
C GLN A 54 -9.68 -1.10 -19.84
N ASN A 55 -10.47 -0.15 -20.34
CA ASN A 55 -10.69 1.12 -19.68
C ASN A 55 -11.36 0.95 -18.31
N GLU A 56 -12.18 -0.09 -18.15
CA GLU A 56 -12.95 -0.37 -16.93
C GLU A 56 -12.08 -0.85 -15.76
N PHE A 57 -10.84 -1.30 -16.01
CA PHE A 57 -9.97 -1.79 -14.93
C PHE A 57 -9.41 -0.68 -14.05
N VAL A 58 -9.35 0.55 -14.54
CA VAL A 58 -8.81 1.68 -13.79
C VAL A 58 -9.93 2.71 -13.63
N ASP A 59 -10.09 3.24 -12.42
CA ASP A 59 -11.12 4.22 -12.10
C ASP A 59 -10.59 5.25 -11.10
N ASN A 60 -11.24 6.40 -11.05
CA ASN A 60 -11.01 7.45 -10.05
C ASN A 60 -9.53 7.85 -9.95
N VAL A 61 -8.89 8.06 -11.12
CA VAL A 61 -7.53 8.60 -11.21
C VAL A 61 -7.51 10.03 -10.70
N LYS A 62 -6.56 10.33 -9.81
CA LYS A 62 -6.37 11.62 -9.17
C LYS A 62 -4.90 11.92 -9.05
N ILE A 63 -4.53 13.13 -9.49
CA ILE A 63 -3.22 13.69 -9.20
C ILE A 63 -3.28 14.37 -7.84
N CYS A 64 -2.45 13.89 -6.93
CA CYS A 64 -2.34 14.36 -5.55
C CYS A 64 -1.05 15.16 -5.38
N GLU A 65 -0.89 15.78 -4.22
CA GLU A 65 0.30 16.59 -3.93
C GLU A 65 1.60 15.78 -4.03
N PRO A 66 2.76 16.43 -4.29
CA PRO A 66 4.04 15.75 -4.29
C PRO A 66 4.33 15.06 -2.96
N LEU A 67 5.06 13.94 -3.02
CA LEU A 67 5.48 13.23 -1.83
C LEU A 67 6.78 13.83 -1.29
N GLY A 68 6.71 14.54 -0.16
CA GLY A 68 7.89 15.13 0.47
C GLY A 68 8.48 16.24 -0.39
N CYS A 69 9.75 16.10 -0.77
CA CYS A 69 10.47 17.04 -1.63
C CYS A 69 10.54 16.60 -3.10
N SER A 70 9.78 15.58 -3.48
CA SER A 70 9.69 15.17 -4.89
C SER A 70 9.08 16.30 -5.72
N ASP A 71 9.57 16.44 -6.95
CA ASP A 71 9.00 17.28 -8.00
C ASP A 71 7.90 16.55 -8.80
N HIS A 72 7.74 15.24 -8.59
CA HIS A 72 6.62 14.45 -9.12
C HIS A 72 5.43 14.43 -8.15
N ASN A 73 4.24 14.59 -8.72
CA ASN A 73 2.97 14.45 -8.05
C ASN A 73 2.60 12.96 -7.86
N GLN A 74 1.87 12.66 -6.80
CA GLN A 74 1.38 11.31 -6.56
C GLN A 74 0.18 10.99 -7.46
N ILE A 75 0.15 9.81 -8.07
CA ILE A 75 -1.05 9.30 -8.76
C ILE A 75 -1.81 8.34 -7.84
N HIS A 76 -3.08 8.63 -7.58
CA HIS A 76 -3.99 7.73 -6.89
C HIS A 76 -5.08 7.27 -7.85
N PHE A 77 -5.24 5.97 -8.01
CA PHE A 77 -6.31 5.36 -8.80
C PHE A 77 -6.82 4.08 -8.14
N ILE A 78 -7.98 3.62 -8.59
CA ILE A 78 -8.61 2.38 -8.15
C ILE A 78 -8.48 1.34 -9.26
N ILE A 79 -7.97 0.15 -8.92
CA ILE A 79 -8.00 -1.00 -9.82
C ILE A 79 -9.27 -1.80 -9.54
N LYS A 80 -10.15 -1.93 -10.53
CA LYS A 80 -11.32 -2.79 -10.47
C LYS A 80 -10.92 -4.22 -10.83
N VAL A 81 -11.01 -5.11 -9.85
CA VAL A 81 -10.75 -6.54 -10.04
C VAL A 81 -12.07 -7.28 -9.93
N LYS A 82 -12.41 -8.08 -10.95
CA LYS A 82 -13.53 -9.03 -10.89
C LYS A 82 -13.08 -10.21 -10.02
N GLY A 83 -13.77 -10.45 -8.92
CA GLY A 83 -13.48 -11.58 -8.06
C GLY A 83 -14.49 -11.69 -6.92
N GLU A 84 -14.80 -12.92 -6.54
CA GLU A 84 -15.60 -13.16 -5.35
C GLU A 84 -14.82 -12.71 -4.13
N ARG A 85 -15.37 -11.74 -3.39
CA ARG A 85 -14.84 -11.36 -2.07
C ARG A 85 -15.13 -12.50 -1.10
N ASN A 86 -14.24 -13.48 -1.06
CA ASN A 86 -14.17 -14.45 0.01
C ASN A 86 -13.82 -13.71 1.32
N ARG A 87 -14.83 -13.20 2.02
CA ARG A 87 -14.74 -12.69 3.40
C ARG A 87 -14.50 -13.84 4.37
N LYS A 88 -13.53 -14.71 4.09
CA LYS A 88 -13.09 -15.74 5.02
C LYS A 88 -12.61 -15.01 6.27
N ILE A 89 -13.36 -15.16 7.35
CA ILE A 89 -12.94 -14.72 8.68
C ILE A 89 -11.60 -15.43 8.92
N ARG A 90 -10.52 -14.67 8.93
CA ARG A 90 -9.19 -15.23 9.19
C ARG A 90 -9.10 -15.50 10.69
N TYR A 91 -8.82 -16.74 11.04
CA TYR A 91 -8.44 -17.12 12.40
C TYR A 91 -6.91 -17.15 12.47
N ARG A 92 -6.37 -16.85 13.65
CA ARG A 92 -4.94 -17.02 13.93
C ARG A 92 -4.77 -17.66 15.30
N ASN A 93 -3.69 -18.42 15.48
CA ASN A 93 -3.33 -18.99 16.77
C ASN A 93 -3.17 -17.89 17.82
N ASN A 94 -3.80 -18.08 18.97
CA ASN A 94 -3.65 -17.22 20.13
C ASN A 94 -2.64 -17.79 21.10
N PHE A 95 -1.36 -17.72 20.73
CA PHE A 95 -0.25 -18.21 21.56
C PHE A 95 -0.30 -17.68 23.00
N HIS A 96 -0.73 -16.43 23.22
CA HIS A 96 -0.90 -15.89 24.57
C HIS A 96 -1.86 -16.69 25.47
N LYS A 97 -2.86 -17.39 24.90
CA LYS A 97 -3.80 -18.26 25.62
C LYS A 97 -3.49 -19.75 25.39
N GLY A 98 -2.29 -20.08 24.92
CA GLY A 98 -1.87 -21.46 24.73
C GLY A 98 -1.77 -22.20 26.06
N ARG A 99 -2.21 -23.47 26.07
CA ARG A 99 -2.10 -24.35 27.23
C ARG A 99 -0.71 -25.00 27.31
N TYR A 100 0.30 -24.18 27.56
CA TYR A 100 1.71 -24.60 27.46
C TYR A 100 2.13 -25.70 28.43
N LYS A 101 1.48 -25.80 29.60
CA LYS A 101 1.73 -26.90 30.54
C LYS A 101 1.39 -28.25 29.90
N ASP A 102 0.20 -28.34 29.31
CA ASP A 102 -0.29 -29.55 28.65
C ASP A 102 0.52 -29.88 27.38
N MET A 103 0.99 -28.86 26.65
CA MET A 103 1.90 -29.06 25.52
C MET A 103 3.21 -29.74 25.97
N ARG A 104 3.81 -29.27 27.07
CA ARG A 104 5.04 -29.88 27.60
C ARG A 104 4.80 -31.30 28.09
N GLU A 105 3.69 -31.54 28.79
CA GLU A 105 3.32 -32.88 29.25
C GLU A 105 3.08 -33.84 28.08
N TYR A 106 2.50 -33.37 26.97
CA TYR A 106 2.33 -34.16 25.76
C TYR A 106 3.68 -34.49 25.11
N LEU A 107 4.52 -33.48 24.87
CA LEU A 107 5.82 -33.66 24.20
C LEU A 107 6.79 -34.51 25.04
N ALA A 108 6.68 -34.48 26.37
CA ALA A 108 7.48 -35.30 27.27
C ALA A 108 7.14 -36.80 27.21
N LYS A 109 5.94 -37.16 26.72
CA LYS A 109 5.52 -38.57 26.54
C LYS A 109 6.05 -39.20 25.26
N ILE A 110 6.58 -38.40 24.33
CA ILE A 110 7.14 -38.88 23.07
C ILE A 110 8.55 -39.44 23.36
N ASP A 111 8.79 -40.69 22.96
CA ASP A 111 10.14 -41.27 23.00
C ASP A 111 10.98 -40.69 21.86
N TRP A 112 11.56 -39.51 22.08
CA TRP A 112 12.38 -38.82 21.09
C TRP A 112 13.62 -39.62 20.67
N ASN A 113 14.16 -40.44 21.58
CA ASN A 113 15.36 -41.22 21.31
C ASN A 113 15.09 -42.28 20.25
N ASN A 114 13.97 -43.00 20.35
CA ASN A 114 13.57 -43.95 19.32
C ASN A 114 12.99 -43.24 18.08
N THR A 115 12.18 -42.20 18.29
CA THR A 115 11.51 -41.45 17.22
C THR A 115 12.50 -40.81 16.24
N LEU A 116 13.63 -40.32 16.73
CA LEU A 116 14.66 -39.65 15.92
C LEU A 116 15.82 -40.59 15.53
N LYS A 117 15.79 -41.84 15.99
CA LYS A 117 16.87 -42.80 15.73
C LYS A 117 17.01 -43.10 14.24
N ASN A 118 18.26 -43.16 13.76
CA ASN A 118 18.60 -43.50 12.37
C ASN A 118 17.96 -42.58 11.33
N LYS A 119 17.64 -41.34 11.69
CA LYS A 119 17.08 -40.33 10.80
C LYS A 119 18.11 -39.26 10.47
N THR A 120 18.02 -38.73 9.27
CA THR A 120 18.78 -37.56 8.84
C THR A 120 18.31 -36.31 9.57
N ALA A 121 19.14 -35.25 9.57
CA ALA A 121 18.77 -33.97 10.19
C ALA A 121 17.45 -33.40 9.62
N THR A 122 17.24 -33.54 8.30
CA THR A 122 16.01 -33.09 7.63
C THR A 122 14.79 -33.87 8.08
N GLU A 123 14.91 -35.20 8.22
CA GLU A 123 13.81 -36.04 8.71
C GLU A 123 13.49 -35.76 10.17
N CYS A 124 14.52 -35.59 11.02
CA CYS A 124 14.36 -35.18 12.41
C CYS A 124 13.62 -33.85 12.52
N TRP A 125 14.01 -32.85 11.71
CA TRP A 125 13.35 -31.55 11.67
C TRP A 125 11.88 -31.66 11.26
N ASN A 126 11.58 -32.44 10.23
CA ASN A 126 10.20 -32.61 9.76
C ASN A 126 9.31 -33.28 10.82
N ILE A 127 9.83 -34.26 11.54
CA ILE A 127 9.10 -34.91 12.65
C ILE A 127 8.86 -33.92 13.78
N LEU A 128 9.91 -33.23 14.23
CA LEU A 128 9.79 -32.23 15.29
C LEU A 128 8.77 -31.15 14.90
N LYS A 129 8.85 -30.64 13.67
CA LYS A 129 7.91 -29.65 13.15
C LYS A 129 6.48 -30.17 13.15
N SER A 130 6.26 -31.40 12.69
CA SER A 130 4.94 -32.04 12.68
C SER A 130 4.35 -32.18 14.08
N GLU A 131 5.18 -32.56 15.07
CA GLU A 131 4.73 -32.66 16.46
C GLU A 131 4.42 -31.28 17.05
N ILE A 132 5.23 -30.26 16.74
CA ILE A 132 4.96 -28.87 17.13
C ILE A 132 3.64 -28.39 16.51
N ASP A 133 3.42 -28.61 15.22
CA ASP A 133 2.19 -28.22 14.52
C ASP A 133 0.97 -28.92 15.18
N CYS A 134 1.10 -30.21 15.49
CA CYS A 134 0.07 -31.00 16.19
C CYS A 134 -0.26 -30.45 17.58
N VAL A 135 0.74 -30.13 18.41
CA VAL A 135 0.48 -29.57 19.75
C VAL A 135 -0.04 -28.14 19.69
N VAL A 136 0.39 -27.36 18.69
CA VAL A 136 -0.15 -26.01 18.47
C VAL A 136 -1.64 -26.10 18.13
N ASP A 137 -2.04 -26.97 17.22
CA ASP A 137 -3.45 -27.14 16.83
C ASP A 137 -4.32 -27.66 17.98
N LYS A 138 -3.78 -28.55 18.83
CA LYS A 138 -4.52 -29.10 19.98
C LYS A 138 -4.65 -28.13 21.15
N PHE A 139 -3.59 -27.37 21.45
CA PHE A 139 -3.48 -26.66 22.73
C PHE A 139 -3.45 -25.13 22.61
N VAL A 140 -3.35 -24.58 21.39
CA VAL A 140 -3.39 -23.13 21.16
C VAL A 140 -4.74 -22.75 20.54
N PRO A 141 -5.60 -22.03 21.28
CA PRO A 141 -6.91 -21.67 20.76
C PRO A 141 -6.80 -20.68 19.61
N LEU A 142 -7.72 -20.78 18.64
CA LEU A 142 -7.86 -19.82 17.57
C LEU A 142 -8.52 -18.53 18.06
N LYS A 143 -8.00 -17.38 17.65
CA LYS A 143 -8.67 -16.08 17.77
C LYS A 143 -9.05 -15.55 16.40
N LYS A 144 -10.27 -15.01 16.31
CA LYS A 144 -10.71 -14.23 15.15
C LYS A 144 -9.74 -13.07 14.95
N GLN A 145 -9.21 -12.93 13.74
CA GLN A 145 -8.44 -11.76 13.37
C GLN A 145 -9.41 -10.59 13.27
N GLY A 146 -9.37 -9.70 14.28
CA GLY A 146 -10.17 -8.49 14.29
C GLY A 146 -9.84 -7.60 13.08
N LYS A 147 -10.78 -6.71 12.73
CA LYS A 147 -10.51 -5.64 11.77
C LYS A 147 -9.30 -4.86 12.27
N ARG A 148 -8.35 -4.55 11.37
CA ARG A 148 -7.21 -3.68 11.68
C ARG A 148 -7.78 -2.41 12.31
N SER A 149 -7.43 -2.13 13.57
CA SER A 149 -7.84 -0.90 14.25
C SER A 149 -7.49 0.28 13.34
N LYS A 150 -8.42 1.22 13.15
CA LYS A 150 -8.12 2.49 12.45
C LYS A 150 -6.82 3.05 13.03
N LYS A 151 -5.95 3.56 12.15
CA LYS A 151 -4.59 4.05 12.44
C LYS A 151 -4.58 4.74 13.80
N LYS A 152 -4.13 4.04 14.84
CA LYS A 152 -4.05 4.60 16.20
C LYS A 152 -2.99 5.71 16.29
N HIS A 153 -2.30 6.00 15.18
CA HIS A 153 -1.06 6.78 15.12
C HIS A 153 -1.21 8.27 14.80
N LEU A 154 -2.41 8.76 14.53
CA LEU A 154 -2.64 10.16 14.19
C LEU A 154 -3.77 10.77 15.05
N SER A 155 -3.50 11.94 15.61
CA SER A 155 -4.48 12.77 16.31
C SER A 155 -5.59 13.20 15.34
N LYS A 156 -6.78 13.52 15.88
CA LYS A 156 -7.87 14.09 15.08
C LYS A 156 -7.43 15.39 14.39
N GLU A 157 -6.61 16.18 15.08
CA GLU A 157 -6.07 17.43 14.56
C GLU A 157 -5.08 17.20 13.41
N ALA A 158 -4.19 16.21 13.52
CA ALA A 158 -3.31 15.80 12.41
C ALA A 158 -4.12 15.44 11.16
N ILE A 159 -5.20 14.67 11.34
CA ILE A 159 -6.09 14.29 10.23
C ILE A 159 -6.76 15.53 9.62
N ARG A 160 -7.21 16.48 10.44
CA ARG A 160 -7.82 17.74 9.97
C ARG A 160 -6.84 18.56 9.14
N LYS A 161 -5.61 18.74 9.63
CA LYS A 161 -4.55 19.48 8.92
C LYS A 161 -4.13 18.80 7.62
N ILE A 162 -4.04 17.46 7.58
CA ILE A 162 -3.78 16.71 6.34
C ILE A 162 -4.88 16.98 5.30
N LYS A 163 -6.16 16.93 5.70
CA LYS A 163 -7.27 17.20 4.78
C LYS A 163 -7.27 18.64 4.27
N TYR A 164 -6.99 19.59 5.15
CA TYR A 164 -6.90 21.00 4.77
C TYR A 164 -5.75 21.23 3.78
N LYS A 165 -4.56 20.68 4.05
CA LYS A 165 -3.43 20.67 3.11
C LYS A 165 -3.83 20.11 1.73
N GLN A 166 -4.50 18.97 1.69
CA GLN A 166 -4.96 18.36 0.43
C GLN A 166 -5.99 19.21 -0.31
N MET A 167 -6.82 19.96 0.42
CA MET A 167 -7.77 20.90 -0.17
C MET A 167 -7.04 22.10 -0.80
N MET A 168 -6.10 22.71 -0.09
CA MET A 168 -5.33 23.85 -0.61
C MET A 168 -4.47 23.46 -1.82
N TRP A 169 -3.94 22.24 -1.85
CA TRP A 169 -3.27 21.72 -3.05
C TRP A 169 -4.19 21.70 -4.28
N LYS A 170 -5.45 21.26 -4.11
CA LYS A 170 -6.43 21.25 -5.19
C LYS A 170 -6.79 22.66 -5.65
N THR A 171 -6.93 23.60 -4.71
CA THR A 171 -7.16 25.02 -5.03
C THR A 171 -6.02 25.56 -5.88
N TYR A 172 -4.77 25.41 -5.41
CA TYR A 172 -3.59 25.83 -6.15
C TYR A 172 -3.51 25.19 -7.55
N ARG A 173 -3.82 23.90 -7.69
CA ARG A 173 -3.85 23.23 -9.00
C ARG A 173 -4.89 23.79 -9.95
N HIS A 174 -5.96 24.38 -9.44
CA HIS A 174 -7.00 24.98 -10.26
C HIS A 174 -6.69 26.43 -10.63
N THR A 175 -6.10 27.20 -9.70
CA THR A 175 -5.86 28.64 -9.89
C THR A 175 -4.48 28.93 -10.49
N GLY A 176 -3.48 28.09 -10.21
CA GLY A 176 -2.08 28.35 -10.53
C GLY A 176 -1.47 29.55 -9.80
N SER A 177 -2.16 30.11 -8.79
CA SER A 177 -1.75 31.36 -8.14
C SER A 177 -0.62 31.14 -7.12
N GLU A 178 0.28 32.11 -7.00
CA GLU A 178 1.38 32.07 -6.03
C GLU A 178 0.84 32.23 -4.60
N GLU A 179 -0.27 32.95 -4.43
CA GLU A 179 -0.96 33.09 -3.16
C GLU A 179 -1.50 31.74 -2.67
N ASP A 180 -2.20 30.98 -3.52
CA ASP A 180 -2.72 29.65 -3.15
C ASP A 180 -1.59 28.66 -2.89
N TYR A 181 -0.48 28.77 -3.63
CA TYR A 181 0.72 27.97 -3.38
C TYR A 181 1.30 28.27 -1.98
N SER A 182 1.39 29.54 -1.61
CA SER A 182 1.85 29.96 -0.29
C SER A 182 0.94 29.43 0.83
N ILE A 183 -0.38 29.50 0.66
CA ILE A 183 -1.37 28.93 1.59
C ILE A 183 -1.20 27.41 1.70
N TYR A 184 -1.01 26.71 0.58
CA TYR A 184 -0.73 25.27 0.57
C TYR A 184 0.56 24.95 1.35
N LYS A 185 1.64 25.71 1.15
CA LYS A 185 2.92 25.52 1.84
C LYS A 185 2.78 25.71 3.35
N GLU A 186 2.00 26.71 3.78
CA GLU A 186 1.69 26.88 5.20
C GLU A 186 0.91 25.68 5.76
N ALA A 187 -0.14 25.24 5.06
CA ALA A 187 -0.93 24.08 5.45
C ALA A 187 -0.10 22.78 5.50
N LEU A 188 0.87 22.62 4.59
CA LEU A 188 1.82 21.51 4.56
C LEU A 188 2.73 21.51 5.80
N ASN A 189 3.28 22.67 6.16
CA ASN A 189 4.13 22.81 7.34
C ASN A 189 3.35 22.50 8.62
N GLN A 190 2.13 23.05 8.75
CA GLN A 190 1.25 22.79 9.89
C GLN A 190 0.89 21.29 10.00
N ALA A 191 0.53 20.64 8.88
CA ALA A 191 0.22 19.22 8.86
C ALA A 191 1.44 18.37 9.25
N THR A 192 2.63 18.72 8.75
CA THR A 192 3.87 17.99 9.05
C THR A 192 4.25 18.11 10.52
N ALA A 193 4.14 19.31 11.10
CA ALA A 193 4.38 19.54 12.52
C ALA A 193 3.43 18.71 13.39
N GLU A 194 2.14 18.73 13.07
CA GLU A 194 1.12 18.03 13.85
C GLU A 194 1.24 16.49 13.73
N ILE A 195 1.62 15.97 12.56
CA ILE A 195 1.94 14.54 12.39
C ILE A 195 3.12 14.14 13.29
N ARG A 196 4.17 14.97 13.38
CA ARG A 196 5.33 14.70 14.25
C ARG A 196 4.94 14.74 15.73
N ASN A 197 4.15 15.73 16.14
CA ASN A 197 3.64 15.86 17.51
C ASN A 197 2.76 14.68 17.92
N SER A 198 1.86 14.27 17.03
CA SER A 198 0.99 13.11 17.26
C SER A 198 1.78 11.81 17.44
N LYS A 199 2.89 11.63 16.72
CA LYS A 199 3.74 10.44 16.88
C LYS A 199 4.51 10.48 18.20
N ARG A 200 5.06 11.64 18.58
CA ARG A 200 5.78 11.83 19.85
C ARG A 200 4.90 11.56 21.07
N SER A 201 3.70 12.13 21.09
CA SER A 201 2.75 11.98 22.21
C SER A 201 2.34 10.52 22.46
N GLN A 202 2.42 9.67 21.44
CA GLN A 202 2.13 8.25 21.56
C GLN A 202 3.31 7.39 21.97
N MET A 203 4.53 7.83 21.70
CA MET A 203 5.73 7.14 22.20
C MET A 203 5.93 7.40 23.70
N ALA A 204 5.36 8.48 24.23
CA ALA A 204 5.40 8.84 25.64
C ALA A 204 4.26 8.23 26.48
N SER A 205 3.33 7.50 25.87
CA SER A 205 2.16 6.84 26.51
C SER A 205 2.28 5.33 26.47
#